data_AF-A0A432LHK8-F1
#
_entry.id   AF-A0A432LHK8-F1
#
_cell.length_a   1.000
_cell.length_b   1.000
_cell.length_c   1.000
_cell.angle_alpha   90.00
_cell.angle_beta   90.00
_cell.angle_gamma   90.00
#
_symmetry.space_group_name_H-M   'P 1'
#
loop_
_entity.id
_entity.type
_entity.pdbx_description
1 polymer ?
#
loop_
_entity_poly.entity_id
_entity_poly.type
_entity_poly.pdbx_seq_one_letter_code
_entity_poly.pdbx_strand_id
1 'polypeptide(L)' 'MKKVALLIVLLIVSVILIACEFQEQEIYYNGQLRPVSQIEEIIADTLEVENPDMDLEISIYEEEEDD' A
#
# COMPACT_ATOMS: atom_id res chain seq x y z
N MET A 1 1.24 24.44 -33.22
CA MET A 1 2.28 24.04 -32.25
C MET A 1 1.88 24.30 -30.80
N LYS A 2 1.38 25.48 -30.43
CA LYS A 2 0.95 25.80 -29.04
C LYS A 2 -0.12 24.85 -28.45
N LYS A 3 -1.11 24.44 -29.27
CA LYS A 3 -2.18 23.52 -28.87
C LYS A 3 -1.69 22.08 -28.61
N VAL A 4 -0.65 21.65 -29.32
CA VAL A 4 -0.04 20.32 -29.18
C VAL A 4 0.81 20.27 -27.91
N ALA A 5 1.57 21.33 -27.64
CA ALA A 5 2.32 21.46 -26.39
C ALA A 5 1.39 21.42 -25.16
N LEU A 6 0.22 22.06 -25.24
CA LEU A 6 -0.75 22.09 -24.13
C LEU A 6 -1.37 20.70 -23.87
N LEU A 7 -1.66 19.93 -24.92
CA LEU A 7 -2.15 18.55 -24.79
C LEU A 7 -1.12 17.62 -24.13
N ILE A 8 0.17 17.77 -24.47
CA ILE A 8 1.24 16.96 -23.89
C ILE A 8 1.39 17.27 -22.40
N VAL A 9 1.36 18.55 -22.01
CA VAL A 9 1.42 18.95 -20.59
C VAL A 9 0.23 18.38 -19.81
N LEU A 10 -0.98 18.45 -20.37
CA LEU A 10 -2.18 17.95 -19.71
C LEU A 10 -2.15 16.44 -19.51
N LEU A 11 -1.59 15.69 -20.49
CA LEU A 11 -1.40 14.26 -20.39
C LEU A 11 -0.37 13.89 -19.31
N ILE A 12 0.76 14.61 -19.24
CA ILE A 12 1.77 14.41 -18.18
C ILE A 12 1.17 14.67 -16.79
N VAL A 13 0.41 15.75 -16.62
CA VAL A 13 -0.24 16.08 -15.35
C VAL A 13 -1.24 14.99 -14.93
N SER A 14 -2.01 14.43 -15.88
CA SER A 14 -2.93 13.33 -15.56
C SER A 14 -2.23 12.06 -15.09
N VAL A 15 -1.05 11.74 -15.64
CA VAL A 15 -0.29 10.55 -15.22
C VAL A 15 0.31 10.74 -13.82
N ILE A 16 0.78 11.95 -13.50
CA ILE A 16 1.34 12.27 -12.19
C ILE A 16 0.27 12.17 -11.08
N LEU A 17 -0.96 12.60 -11.36
CA LEU A 17 -2.05 12.53 -10.38
C LEU A 17 -2.42 11.08 -10.03
N ILE A 18 -2.45 10.18 -11.02
CA ILE A 18 -2.74 8.75 -10.78
C ILE A 18 -1.63 8.07 -9.96
N ALA A 19 -0.37 8.46 -10.16
CA ALA A 19 0.75 7.86 -9.45
C ALA A 19 0.80 8.22 -7.95
N CYS A 20 0.13 9.29 -7.53
CA CYS A 20 0.14 9.74 -6.13
C CYS A 20 -0.90 9.03 -5.25
N GLU A 21 -2.00 8.53 -5.84
CA GLU A 21 -3.10 7.89 -5.11
C GLU A 21 -2.89 6.39 -4.88
N PHE A 22 -1.94 5.77 -5.58
CA PHE A 22 -1.66 4.32 -5.52
C PHE A 22 -0.51 3.94 -4.58
N GLN A 23 -0.08 4.86 -3.72
CA GLN A 23 1.00 4.57 -2.78
C GLN A 23 0.41 3.82 -1.58
N GLU A 24 0.71 2.52 -1.50
CA GLU A 24 0.34 1.68 -0.38
C GLU A 24 0.90 2.25 0.94
N GLN A 25 0.15 2.12 2.03
CA GLN A 25 0.61 2.53 3.35
C GLN A 25 1.83 1.70 3.76
N GLU A 26 2.89 2.39 4.21
CA GLU A 26 4.08 1.74 4.76
C GLU A 26 4.19 2.03 6.25
N ILE A 27 4.53 1.01 7.04
CA ILE A 27 4.75 1.11 8.49
C ILE A 27 6.10 0.47 8.87
N TYR A 28 6.64 0.86 10.02
CA TYR A 28 7.87 0.25 10.54
C TYR A 28 7.55 -1.08 11.21
N TYR A 29 8.14 -2.16 10.69
CA TYR A 29 8.08 -3.50 11.26
C TYR A 29 9.48 -4.10 11.32
N ASN A 30 9.87 -4.63 12.49
CA ASN A 30 11.22 -5.16 12.73
C ASN A 30 12.37 -4.20 12.34
N GLY A 31 12.18 -2.90 12.58
CA GLY A 31 13.18 -1.87 12.30
C GLY A 31 13.33 -1.49 10.82
N GLN A 32 12.47 -1.99 9.94
CA GLN A 32 12.45 -1.66 8.52
C GLN A 32 11.08 -1.10 8.11
N LEU A 33 11.09 -0.09 7.25
CA LEU A 33 9.88 0.42 6.63
C LEU A 33 9.43 -0.57 5.54
N ARG A 34 8.18 -1.02 5.63
CA ARG A 34 7.60 -1.99 4.69
C ARG A 34 6.13 -1.66 4.41
N PRO A 35 5.60 -2.03 3.24
CA PRO A 35 4.16 -1.95 2.97
C PRO A 35 3.35 -2.80 3.94
N VAL A 36 2.14 -2.35 4.27
CA VAL A 36 1.23 -3.05 5.20
C VAL A 36 0.93 -4.46 4.72
N SER A 37 0.66 -4.67 3.42
CA SER A 37 0.37 -6.01 2.87
C SER A 37 1.50 -7.02 3.08
N GLN A 38 2.76 -6.59 2.97
CA GLN A 38 3.90 -7.46 3.25
C GLN A 38 3.98 -7.85 4.72
N ILE A 39 3.58 -6.96 5.62
CA ILE A 39 3.60 -7.23 7.06
C ILE A 39 2.46 -8.19 7.41
N GLU A 40 1.28 -8.00 6.82
CA GLU A 40 0.15 -8.93 6.94
C GLU A 40 0.56 -10.36 6.52
N GLU A 41 1.22 -10.51 5.38
CA GLU A 41 1.73 -11.81 4.89
C GLU A 41 2.77 -12.42 5.86
N ILE A 42 3.75 -11.64 6.32
CA ILE A 42 4.76 -12.12 7.28
C ILE A 42 4.11 -12.64 8.57
N ILE A 43 3.09 -11.95 9.07
CA ILE A 43 2.38 -12.35 10.29
C ILE A 43 1.55 -13.60 10.04
N ALA A 44 0.82 -13.66 8.91
CA ALA A 44 0.06 -14.84 8.51
C ALA A 44 0.95 -16.09 8.43
N ASP A 45 2.04 -16.03 7.65
CA ASP A 45 3.02 -17.11 7.51
C ASP A 45 3.54 -17.60 8.87
N THR A 46 3.86 -16.66 9.76
CA THR A 46 4.40 -16.99 11.09
C THR A 46 3.38 -17.76 11.94
N LEU A 47 2.11 -17.35 11.90
CA LEU A 47 1.05 -18.00 12.65
C LEU A 47 0.65 -19.36 12.06
N GLU A 48 0.70 -19.50 10.74
CA GLU A 48 0.40 -20.76 10.05
C GLU A 48 1.49 -21.82 10.26
N VAL A 49 2.76 -21.43 10.43
CA VAL A 49 3.82 -22.36 10.86
C VAL A 49 3.47 -23.03 12.20
N GLU A 50 2.84 -22.28 13.11
CA GLU A 50 2.37 -22.79 14.41
C GLU A 50 1.01 -23.50 14.30
N ASN A 51 0.21 -23.19 13.26
CA ASN A 51 -1.14 -23.70 13.05
C ASN A 51 -1.31 -24.21 11.60
N PRO A 52 -0.66 -25.33 11.22
CA PRO A 52 -0.54 -25.76 9.82
C PRO A 52 -1.87 -26.19 9.16
N ASP A 53 -2.93 -26.37 9.96
CA ASP A 53 -4.26 -26.72 9.47
C ASP A 53 -5.15 -25.47 9.24
N MET A 54 -4.62 -24.27 9.50
CA MET A 54 -5.33 -23.00 9.39
C MET A 54 -4.81 -22.19 8.20
N ASP A 55 -5.74 -21.52 7.52
CA ASP A 55 -5.49 -20.53 6.47
C ASP A 55 -5.91 -19.18 7.04
N LEU A 56 -4.94 -18.31 7.30
CA LEU A 56 -5.10 -17.10 8.11
C LEU A 56 -4.95 -15.85 7.24
N GLU A 57 -5.98 -15.00 7.25
CA GLU A 57 -5.94 -13.67 6.64
C GLU A 57 -5.77 -12.61 7.74
N ILE A 58 -4.70 -11.82 7.66
CA ILE A 58 -4.38 -10.76 8.62
C ILE A 58 -4.69 -9.41 7.97
N SER A 59 -5.36 -8.53 8.70
CA SER A 59 -5.62 -7.15 8.27
C SER A 59 -5.14 -6.17 9.33
N ILE A 60 -4.29 -5.23 8.94
CA ILE A 60 -3.77 -4.16 9.79
C ILE A 60 -4.42 -2.86 9.32
N TYR A 61 -5.08 -2.17 10.25
CA TYR A 61 -5.68 -0.87 10.00
C TYR A 61 -5.40 0.05 11.19
N GLU A 62 -5.40 1.35 10.92
CA GLU A 62 -5.32 2.36 11.97
C GLU A 62 -6.66 2.41 12.72
N GLU A 63 -6.61 2.34 14.04
CA GLU A 63 -7.80 2.50 14.88
C GLU A 63 -8.11 3.99 14.99
N GLU A 64 -9.25 4.42 14.46
CA GLU A 64 -9.74 5.79 14.62
C GLU A 64 -10.41 5.90 16.01
N GLU A 65 -9.84 6.70 16.91
CA GLU A 65 -10.52 7.07 18.16
C GLU A 65 -11.71 7.99 17.82
N ASP A 66 -12.93 7.46 17.94
CA ASP A 66 -14.17 8.24 17.89
C ASP A 66 -14.27 9.15 19.14
N ASP A 67 -13.89 10.41 19.03
CA ASP A 67 -14.13 11.48 20.04
C ASP A 67 -15.61 11.92 20.12
#